data_AF-A0A7S0STK9-F1
#
_entry.id   AF-A0A7S0STK9-F1
#
_cell.length_a   1.000
_cell.length_b   1.000
_cell.length_c   1.000
_cell.angle_alpha   90.00
_cell.angle_beta   90.00
_cell.angle_gamma   90.00
#
_symmetry.space_group_name_H-M   'P 1'
#
loop_
_entity.id
_entity.type
_entity.pdbx_description
1 polymer ?
#
loop_
_entity_poly.entity_id
_entity_poly.type
_entity_poly.pdbx_seq_one_letter_code
_entity_poly.pdbx_strand_id
1 'polypeptide(L)'
;MSENQIINKSQDKENNNIIFYEDVHHEYILKISKDNQSFEYVITQHFRMSGIYWGLTSMCLLGRDIYTEMDGNNIINWVIQCQDPKTGGFGGSIGHDPHILYTLSALQILSLFNKLHIIDKDKIASYISSLQQIDGSFAGDCWGEIDTRFSYCALSSLSILGKLKDGTINFDKAVDFVVSCKNFDGGFGAVPGSESHAGQIFCCIGALSICQALDRVDIDLLCWWLCERQCDSGGLNGRPEKQADVCYSWWILSCLSILGRISWIDSNKLIDYILQCQDKDDGGISDRPGNMADIFHTFFGICGLSLLGYFNNKPHYREIDPTYALPKDIVQSLQLSHQTI
;
A
#
# COMPACT_ATOMS: atom_id res chain seq x y z
N MET A 1 21.81 -42.53 -47.20
CA MET A 1 22.08 -41.90 -45.89
C MET A 1 21.34 -40.58 -45.90
N SER A 2 20.14 -40.55 -45.32
CA SER A 2 19.12 -39.53 -45.54
C SER A 2 19.23 -38.35 -44.58
N GLU A 3 19.06 -37.16 -45.14
CA GLU A 3 19.00 -35.82 -44.54
C GLU A 3 17.84 -35.66 -43.54
N ASN A 4 17.97 -36.16 -42.30
CA ASN A 4 16.95 -35.93 -41.26
C ASN A 4 17.55 -35.88 -39.84
N GLN A 5 18.62 -35.12 -39.66
CA GLN A 5 19.14 -34.76 -38.35
C GLN A 5 19.60 -33.32 -38.40
N ILE A 6 18.70 -32.37 -38.17
CA ILE A 6 18.97 -31.02 -37.65
C ILE A 6 17.60 -30.39 -37.39
N ILE A 7 17.44 -29.84 -36.18
CA ILE A 7 16.28 -29.09 -35.62
C ILE A 7 15.09 -29.92 -35.11
N ASN A 8 15.33 -30.71 -34.06
CA ASN A 8 14.38 -30.85 -32.96
C ASN A 8 15.13 -30.53 -31.66
N LYS A 9 15.36 -29.24 -31.42
CA LYS A 9 15.49 -28.73 -30.05
C LYS A 9 14.09 -28.28 -29.64
N SER A 10 13.25 -29.25 -29.28
CA SER A 10 12.21 -28.99 -28.30
C SER A 10 12.93 -28.43 -27.08
N GLN A 11 12.82 -27.13 -26.87
CA GLN A 11 13.08 -26.56 -25.56
C GLN A 11 12.04 -27.21 -24.64
N ASP A 12 12.48 -28.20 -23.89
CA ASP A 12 11.89 -28.56 -22.62
C ASP A 12 11.85 -27.28 -21.79
N LYS A 13 10.72 -26.56 -21.85
CA LYS A 13 10.35 -25.65 -20.78
C LYS A 13 10.14 -26.55 -19.57
N GLU A 14 11.17 -26.69 -18.74
CA GLU A 14 10.97 -27.05 -17.35
C GLU A 14 9.88 -26.10 -16.84
N ASN A 15 8.68 -26.65 -16.61
CA ASN A 15 7.67 -26.01 -15.78
C ASN A 15 8.26 -25.95 -14.37
N ASN A 16 9.18 -25.01 -14.15
CA ASN A 16 9.52 -24.54 -12.83
C ASN A 16 8.29 -23.77 -12.34
N ASN A 17 7.34 -24.50 -11.75
CA ASN A 17 6.25 -23.90 -11.00
C ASN A 17 6.89 -23.16 -9.83
N ILE A 18 7.19 -21.87 -10.02
CA ILE A 18 7.69 -21.00 -8.96
C ILE A 18 6.58 -20.92 -7.91
N ILE A 19 6.91 -21.25 -6.68
CA ILE A 19 5.99 -21.18 -5.54
C ILE A 19 6.30 -19.96 -4.69
N PHE A 20 5.35 -19.58 -3.84
CA PHE A 20 5.56 -18.54 -2.83
C PHE A 20 6.42 -19.05 -1.68
N TYR A 21 7.54 -18.39 -1.37
CA TYR A 21 8.52 -18.83 -0.37
C TYR A 21 8.21 -18.28 1.03
N GLU A 22 7.03 -18.64 1.57
CA GLU A 22 6.48 -18.09 2.84
C GLU A 22 7.51 -18.06 3.99
N ASP A 23 8.16 -19.19 4.28
CA ASP A 23 9.08 -19.29 5.44
C ASP A 23 10.32 -18.40 5.26
N VAL A 24 10.82 -18.26 4.02
CA VAL A 24 11.98 -17.41 3.74
C VAL A 24 11.61 -15.94 3.88
N HIS A 25 10.42 -15.54 3.42
CA HIS A 25 9.91 -14.18 3.59
C HIS A 25 9.61 -13.85 5.05
N HIS A 26 9.12 -14.82 5.82
CA HIS A 26 8.93 -14.70 7.25
C HIS A 26 10.26 -14.38 7.96
N GLU A 27 11.29 -15.20 7.74
CA GLU A 27 12.62 -14.98 8.34
C GLU A 27 13.26 -13.66 7.91
N TYR A 28 13.08 -13.26 6.65
CA TYR A 28 13.52 -11.96 6.14
C TYR A 28 12.92 -10.79 6.94
N ILE A 29 11.61 -10.79 7.18
CA ILE A 29 10.94 -9.72 7.95
C ILE A 29 11.43 -9.71 9.41
N LEU A 30 11.58 -10.89 10.03
CA LEU A 30 12.11 -11.01 11.39
C LEU A 30 13.56 -10.49 11.50
N LYS A 31 14.40 -10.79 10.51
CA LYS A 31 15.80 -10.34 10.46
C LYS A 31 15.88 -8.82 10.40
N ILE A 32 15.11 -8.18 9.51
CA ILE A 32 15.06 -6.71 9.40
C ILE A 32 14.54 -6.09 10.69
N SER A 33 13.53 -6.69 11.33
CA SER A 33 12.98 -6.17 12.58
C SER A 33 13.97 -6.20 13.75
N LYS A 34 14.95 -7.12 13.72
CA LYS A 34 15.95 -7.30 14.80
C LYS A 34 17.26 -6.55 14.53
N ASP A 35 17.52 -6.17 13.27
CA ASP A 35 18.73 -5.45 12.90
C ASP A 35 18.62 -3.97 13.26
N ASN A 36 19.32 -3.59 14.33
CA ASN A 36 19.35 -2.23 14.86
C ASN A 36 20.73 -1.58 14.82
N GLN A 37 21.70 -2.20 14.11
CA GLN A 37 23.09 -1.74 14.06
C GLN A 37 23.63 -1.56 12.63
N SER A 38 22.91 -2.02 11.61
CA SER A 38 23.34 -1.84 10.24
C SER A 38 23.33 -0.38 9.78
N PHE A 39 24.08 -0.12 8.71
CA PHE A 39 24.05 1.17 8.03
C PHE A 39 22.66 1.45 7.47
N GLU A 40 22.02 0.43 6.91
CA GLU A 40 20.65 0.40 6.39
C GLU A 40 19.66 0.83 7.48
N TYR A 41 19.79 0.30 8.69
CA TYR A 41 18.95 0.72 9.83
C TYR A 41 19.05 2.23 10.07
N VAL A 42 20.26 2.81 10.04
CA VAL A 42 20.46 4.25 10.29
C VAL A 42 19.89 5.11 9.16
N ILE A 43 20.18 4.79 7.89
CA ILE A 43 19.76 5.62 6.76
C ILE A 43 18.24 5.59 6.53
N THR A 44 17.54 4.55 6.99
CA THR A 44 16.09 4.39 6.84
C THR A 44 15.28 5.04 7.97
N GLN A 45 15.92 5.67 8.96
CA GLN A 45 15.23 6.31 10.09
C GLN A 45 14.11 7.27 9.67
N HIS A 46 14.32 8.02 8.58
CA HIS A 46 13.39 9.04 8.13
C HIS A 46 12.04 8.50 7.67
N PHE A 47 11.94 7.22 7.26
CA PHE A 47 10.67 6.58 6.87
C PHE A 47 10.33 5.30 7.66
N ARG A 48 11.05 5.05 8.76
CA ARG A 48 10.99 3.78 9.51
C ARG A 48 9.59 3.39 9.95
N MET A 49 8.76 4.36 10.35
CA MET A 49 7.36 4.14 10.73
C MET A 49 6.61 3.36 9.64
N SER A 50 6.77 3.75 8.37
CA SER A 50 6.14 3.06 7.25
C SER A 50 6.78 1.70 6.97
N GLY A 51 8.10 1.56 7.14
CA GLY A 51 8.80 0.27 7.07
C GLY A 51 8.27 -0.76 8.08
N ILE A 52 8.06 -0.34 9.33
CA ILE A 52 7.48 -1.19 10.39
C ILE A 52 6.04 -1.56 10.05
N TYR A 53 5.25 -0.61 9.57
CA TYR A 53 3.88 -0.87 9.10
C TYR A 53 3.85 -1.94 7.99
N TRP A 54 4.71 -1.83 6.98
CA TRP A 54 4.81 -2.80 5.88
C TRP A 54 5.18 -4.20 6.38
N GLY A 55 6.17 -4.29 7.28
CA GLY A 55 6.58 -5.57 7.88
C GLY A 55 5.50 -6.21 8.74
N LEU A 56 4.87 -5.46 9.63
CA LEU A 56 3.79 -5.96 10.50
C LEU A 56 2.57 -6.42 9.69
N THR A 57 2.19 -5.64 8.67
CA THR A 57 1.04 -6.00 7.84
C THR A 57 1.34 -7.23 7.01
N SER A 58 2.56 -7.35 6.46
CA SER A 58 3.00 -8.58 5.78
C SER A 58 2.90 -9.79 6.69
N MET A 59 3.42 -9.71 7.92
CA MET A 59 3.31 -10.78 8.92
C MET A 59 1.86 -11.15 9.24
N CYS A 60 0.99 -10.14 9.39
CA CYS A 60 -0.44 -10.35 9.56
C CYS A 60 -1.05 -11.11 8.38
N LEU A 61 -0.76 -10.71 7.14
CA LEU A 61 -1.29 -11.38 5.94
C LEU A 61 -0.82 -12.83 5.82
N LEU A 62 0.40 -13.13 6.31
CA LEU A 62 0.94 -14.49 6.40
C LEU A 62 0.41 -15.30 7.60
N GLY A 63 -0.53 -14.74 8.38
CA GLY A 63 -1.12 -15.42 9.54
C GLY A 63 -0.20 -15.57 10.74
N ARG A 64 0.87 -14.75 10.83
CA ARG A 64 1.86 -14.79 11.91
C ARG A 64 1.41 -13.96 13.13
N ASP A 65 1.89 -14.33 14.32
CA ASP A 65 1.58 -13.62 15.56
C ASP A 65 2.55 -12.44 15.75
N ILE A 66 2.12 -11.26 15.30
CA ILE A 66 2.91 -10.03 15.41
C ILE A 66 3.16 -9.58 16.85
N TYR A 67 2.41 -10.06 17.86
CA TYR A 67 2.69 -9.71 19.25
C TYR A 67 3.94 -10.42 19.75
N THR A 68 4.04 -11.72 19.50
CA THR A 68 5.15 -12.54 20.01
C THR A 68 6.35 -12.52 19.08
N GLU A 69 6.14 -12.60 17.77
CA GLU A 69 7.22 -12.81 16.80
C GLU A 69 7.97 -11.50 16.48
N MET A 70 7.27 -10.36 16.50
CA MET A 70 7.80 -9.04 16.12
C MET A 70 8.03 -8.10 17.31
N ASP A 71 7.95 -8.59 18.56
CA ASP A 71 8.08 -7.76 19.77
C ASP A 71 7.06 -6.60 19.83
N GLY A 72 5.78 -6.95 19.69
CA GLY A 72 4.70 -5.99 19.49
C GLY A 72 4.59 -4.93 20.58
N ASN A 73 4.87 -5.27 21.85
CA ASN A 73 4.83 -4.30 22.95
C ASN A 73 5.88 -3.18 22.78
N ASN A 74 7.11 -3.54 22.37
CA ASN A 74 8.14 -2.55 22.13
C ASN A 74 7.85 -1.71 20.89
N ILE A 75 7.26 -2.31 19.85
CA ILE A 75 6.81 -1.54 18.68
C ILE A 75 5.72 -0.53 19.07
N ILE A 76 4.69 -0.95 19.82
CA ILE A 76 3.63 -0.04 20.28
C ILE A 76 4.22 1.12 21.08
N ASN A 77 5.12 0.84 22.03
CA ASN A 77 5.81 1.87 22.81
C ASN A 77 6.63 2.81 21.93
N TRP A 78 7.34 2.28 20.94
CA TRP A 78 8.11 3.07 19.98
C TRP A 78 7.22 3.98 19.14
N VAL A 79 6.08 3.48 18.63
CA VAL A 79 5.11 4.29 17.88
C VAL A 79 4.66 5.50 18.70
N ILE A 80 4.33 5.30 19.97
CA ILE A 80 3.92 6.40 20.86
C ILE A 80 5.05 7.42 21.09
N GLN A 81 6.31 6.98 21.16
CA GLN A 81 7.47 7.87 21.27
C GLN A 81 7.73 8.69 19.99
N CYS A 82 7.23 8.25 18.84
CA CYS A 82 7.29 9.00 17.58
C CYS A 82 6.20 10.07 17.46
N GLN A 83 5.26 10.16 18.41
CA GLN A 83 4.24 11.20 18.40
C GLN A 83 4.82 12.54 18.83
N ASP A 84 4.63 13.57 18.02
CA ASP A 84 5.01 14.93 18.39
C ASP A 84 4.05 15.47 19.47
N PRO A 85 4.55 15.81 20.67
CA PRO A 85 3.69 16.24 21.76
C PRO A 85 3.05 17.61 21.54
N LYS A 86 3.52 18.42 20.58
CA LYS A 86 2.95 19.75 20.30
C LYS A 86 1.74 19.66 19.39
N THR A 87 1.89 19.02 18.25
CA THR A 87 0.87 18.91 17.20
C THR A 87 -0.03 17.70 17.39
N GLY A 88 0.52 16.58 17.87
CA GLY A 88 -0.17 15.29 17.94
C GLY A 88 0.05 14.38 16.72
N GLY A 89 0.67 14.88 15.63
CA GLY A 89 1.07 14.05 14.50
C GLY A 89 2.22 13.11 14.84
N PHE A 90 2.49 12.13 13.98
CA PHE A 90 3.62 11.20 14.15
C PHE A 90 4.72 11.47 13.12
N GLY A 91 5.97 11.35 13.55
CA GLY A 91 7.15 11.41 12.68
C GLY A 91 7.59 10.01 12.20
N GLY A 92 8.55 9.98 11.27
CA GLY A 92 9.08 8.73 10.71
C GLY A 92 9.89 7.89 11.72
N SER A 93 10.41 8.53 12.77
CA SER A 93 11.08 7.92 13.92
C SER A 93 11.08 8.90 15.11
N ILE A 94 11.63 8.48 16.25
CA ILE A 94 11.72 9.29 17.48
C ILE A 94 12.50 10.58 17.18
N GLY A 95 11.89 11.73 17.50
CA GLY A 95 12.51 13.05 17.33
C GLY A 95 12.45 13.61 15.90
N HIS A 96 11.78 12.93 14.97
CA HIS A 96 11.53 13.45 13.63
C HIS A 96 10.27 14.32 13.59
N ASP A 97 10.22 15.26 12.65
CA ASP A 97 9.06 16.12 12.44
C ASP A 97 7.82 15.30 12.06
N PRO A 98 6.63 15.70 12.54
CA PRO A 98 5.39 15.00 12.24
C PRO A 98 5.00 15.20 10.77
N HIS A 99 4.55 14.13 10.13
CA HIS A 99 4.05 14.16 8.76
C HIS A 99 2.83 13.24 8.62
N ILE A 100 1.88 13.62 7.77
CA ILE A 100 0.63 12.87 7.58
C ILE A 100 0.82 11.41 7.09
N LEU A 101 1.88 11.12 6.33
CA LEU A 101 2.25 9.77 5.88
C LEU A 101 2.55 8.84 7.07
N TYR A 102 3.37 9.33 8.00
CA TYR A 102 3.75 8.59 9.19
C TYR A 102 2.64 8.56 10.24
N THR A 103 1.80 9.59 10.26
CA THR A 103 0.57 9.61 11.07
C THR A 103 -0.37 8.49 10.63
N LEU A 104 -0.63 8.32 9.33
CA LEU A 104 -1.41 7.18 8.85
C LEU A 104 -0.73 5.85 9.20
N SER A 105 0.58 5.71 8.94
CA SER A 105 1.32 4.48 9.25
C SER A 105 1.23 4.10 10.74
N ALA A 106 1.36 5.07 11.63
CA ALA A 106 1.22 4.88 13.08
C ALA A 106 -0.20 4.40 13.46
N LEU A 107 -1.24 5.02 12.89
CA LEU A 107 -2.63 4.61 13.11
C LEU A 107 -2.90 3.20 12.58
N GLN A 108 -2.32 2.83 11.44
CA GLN A 108 -2.42 1.48 10.89
C GLN A 108 -1.71 0.48 11.81
N ILE A 109 -0.50 0.76 12.30
CA ILE A 109 0.19 -0.10 13.26
C ILE A 109 -0.64 -0.29 14.54
N LEU A 110 -1.14 0.80 15.12
CA LEU A 110 -1.99 0.73 16.31
C LEU A 110 -3.31 -0.01 16.03
N SER A 111 -3.82 0.03 14.80
CA SER A 111 -4.99 -0.75 14.36
C SER A 111 -4.68 -2.25 14.33
N LEU A 112 -3.53 -2.67 13.79
CA LEU A 112 -3.10 -4.07 13.78
C LEU A 112 -3.02 -4.66 15.19
N PHE A 113 -2.60 -3.85 16.16
CA PHE A 113 -2.52 -4.23 17.57
C PHE A 113 -3.80 -3.94 18.39
N ASN A 114 -4.88 -3.44 17.77
CA ASN A 114 -6.08 -3.01 18.50
C ASN A 114 -5.78 -2.05 19.68
N LYS A 115 -4.87 -1.09 19.46
CA LYS A 115 -4.38 -0.12 20.46
C LYS A 115 -4.77 1.33 20.17
N LEU A 116 -5.71 1.60 19.27
CA LEU A 116 -6.20 2.97 19.01
C LEU A 116 -6.80 3.68 20.25
N HIS A 117 -7.11 2.96 21.33
CA HIS A 117 -7.63 3.54 22.57
C HIS A 117 -6.58 4.23 23.45
N ILE A 118 -5.28 4.01 23.18
CA ILE A 118 -4.18 4.60 23.98
C ILE A 118 -3.74 5.98 23.50
N ILE A 119 -4.31 6.46 22.37
CA ILE A 119 -3.96 7.72 21.74
C ILE A 119 -5.10 8.73 21.88
N ASP A 120 -4.74 10.02 21.93
CA ASP A 120 -5.70 11.12 21.85
C ASP A 120 -6.13 11.33 20.39
N LYS A 121 -7.28 10.77 20.05
CA LYS A 121 -7.84 10.83 18.69
C LYS A 121 -8.17 12.25 18.26
N ASP A 122 -8.66 13.08 19.17
CA ASP A 122 -9.06 14.46 18.87
C ASP A 122 -7.84 15.33 18.55
N LYS A 123 -6.74 15.12 19.28
CA LYS A 123 -5.48 15.81 19.01
C LYS A 123 -4.89 15.45 17.64
N ILE A 124 -4.89 14.17 17.28
CA ILE A 124 -4.41 13.72 15.96
C ILE A 124 -5.31 14.26 14.84
N ALA A 125 -6.63 14.22 15.03
CA ALA A 125 -7.59 14.76 14.08
C ALA A 125 -7.42 16.29 13.91
N SER A 126 -7.12 17.01 15.00
CA SER A 126 -6.82 18.45 14.98
C SER A 126 -5.54 18.75 14.19
N TYR A 127 -4.48 17.94 14.33
CA TYR A 127 -3.29 18.04 13.50
C TYR A 127 -3.62 17.85 12.01
N ILE A 128 -4.35 16.79 11.65
CA ILE A 128 -4.75 16.53 10.26
C ILE A 128 -5.59 17.68 9.70
N SER A 129 -6.54 18.19 10.50
CA SER A 129 -7.37 19.34 10.12
C SER A 129 -6.54 20.59 9.85
N SER A 130 -5.51 20.85 10.66
CA SER A 130 -4.63 22.01 10.49
C SER A 130 -3.83 22.00 9.18
N LEU A 131 -3.72 20.84 8.53
CA LEU A 131 -3.05 20.68 7.24
C LEU A 131 -4.01 20.87 6.05
N GLN A 132 -5.33 20.97 6.28
CA GLN A 132 -6.28 21.20 5.21
C GLN A 132 -6.17 22.64 4.69
N GLN A 133 -6.07 22.79 3.36
CA GLN A 133 -5.98 24.06 2.67
C GLN A 133 -7.37 24.57 2.25
N ILE A 134 -7.40 25.83 1.80
CA ILE A 134 -8.65 26.51 1.39
C ILE A 134 -9.35 25.83 0.21
N ASP A 135 -8.58 25.22 -0.70
CA ASP A 135 -9.08 24.49 -1.86
C ASP A 135 -9.54 23.05 -1.54
N GLY A 136 -9.33 22.60 -0.30
CA GLY A 136 -9.68 21.26 0.16
C GLY A 136 -8.52 20.25 0.16
N SER A 137 -7.38 20.61 -0.46
CA SER A 137 -6.18 19.79 -0.43
C SER A 137 -5.62 19.66 0.99
N PHE A 138 -4.74 18.69 1.21
CA PHE A 138 -4.00 18.54 2.46
C PHE A 138 -2.51 18.70 2.19
N ALA A 139 -1.85 19.48 3.05
CA ALA A 139 -0.40 19.52 3.11
C ALA A 139 0.15 18.26 3.80
N GLY A 140 1.38 17.85 3.44
CA GLY A 140 2.06 16.73 4.09
C GLY A 140 2.44 17.03 5.54
N ASP A 141 2.86 18.28 5.76
CA ASP A 141 3.32 18.85 7.03
C ASP A 141 3.18 20.39 7.01
N CYS A 142 3.84 21.08 7.95
CA CYS A 142 3.78 22.54 8.06
C CYS A 142 4.51 23.32 6.93
N TRP A 143 5.23 22.64 6.04
CA TRP A 143 5.98 23.26 4.94
C TRP A 143 5.17 23.37 3.64
N GLY A 144 3.99 22.74 3.58
CA GLY A 144 2.97 23.07 2.59
C GLY A 144 3.08 22.33 1.24
N GLU A 145 3.83 21.24 1.12
CA GLU A 145 3.77 20.37 -0.07
C GLU A 145 2.34 19.83 -0.22
N ILE A 146 1.78 19.92 -1.43
CA ILE A 146 0.46 19.38 -1.77
C ILE A 146 0.61 18.18 -2.70
N ASP A 147 -0.05 17.09 -2.35
CA ASP A 147 -0.07 15.85 -3.13
C ASP A 147 -1.33 15.02 -2.77
N THR A 148 -1.90 14.30 -3.73
CA THR A 148 -3.04 13.41 -3.51
C THR A 148 -2.75 12.27 -2.53
N ARG A 149 -1.48 11.88 -2.34
CA ARG A 149 -1.01 11.03 -1.23
C ARG A 149 -1.48 11.55 0.13
N PHE A 150 -1.38 12.85 0.35
CA PHE A 150 -1.74 13.48 1.62
C PHE A 150 -3.25 13.54 1.81
N SER A 151 -4.01 13.69 0.72
CA SER A 151 -5.47 13.59 0.75
C SER A 151 -5.94 12.20 1.16
N TYR A 152 -5.37 11.14 0.59
CA TYR A 152 -5.64 9.77 1.03
C TYR A 152 -5.25 9.55 2.49
N CYS A 153 -4.06 9.98 2.90
CA CYS A 153 -3.59 9.81 4.26
C CYS A 153 -4.47 10.54 5.28
N ALA A 154 -4.91 11.76 4.97
CA ALA A 154 -5.83 12.53 5.80
C ALA A 154 -7.16 11.80 5.98
N LEU A 155 -7.81 11.44 4.87
CA LEU A 155 -9.15 10.84 4.89
C LEU A 155 -9.13 9.44 5.50
N SER A 156 -8.12 8.63 5.21
CA SER A 156 -7.94 7.32 5.84
C SER A 156 -7.68 7.45 7.35
N SER A 157 -6.81 8.36 7.77
CA SER A 157 -6.54 8.60 9.19
C SER A 157 -7.79 9.07 9.93
N LEU A 158 -8.53 10.03 9.37
CA LEU A 158 -9.77 10.52 9.97
C LEU A 158 -10.86 9.44 10.00
N SER A 159 -10.93 8.55 9.01
CA SER A 159 -11.81 7.39 9.04
C SER A 159 -11.46 6.43 10.19
N ILE A 160 -10.18 6.04 10.32
CA ILE A 160 -9.68 5.19 11.42
C ILE A 160 -9.96 5.80 12.79
N LEU A 161 -9.87 7.13 12.90
CA LEU A 161 -10.16 7.86 14.14
C LEU A 161 -11.65 8.02 14.43
N GLY A 162 -12.54 7.77 13.47
CA GLY A 162 -13.98 8.02 13.59
C GLY A 162 -14.34 9.52 13.48
N LYS A 163 -13.55 10.28 12.72
CA LYS A 163 -13.53 11.74 12.61
C LYS A 163 -13.74 12.28 11.19
N LEU A 164 -14.09 11.40 10.24
CA LEU A 164 -14.20 11.76 8.82
C LEU A 164 -15.30 12.79 8.51
N LYS A 165 -16.47 12.68 9.17
CA LYS A 165 -17.66 13.52 8.91
C LYS A 165 -18.20 14.20 10.17
N ASP A 166 -17.36 14.41 11.19
CA ASP A 166 -17.77 15.02 12.47
C ASP A 166 -17.64 16.56 12.49
N GLY A 167 -17.24 17.16 11.37
CA GLY A 167 -17.00 18.60 11.25
C GLY A 167 -15.55 19.03 11.49
N THR A 168 -14.63 18.08 11.78
CA THR A 168 -13.19 18.37 11.95
C THR A 168 -12.54 18.96 10.70
N ILE A 169 -12.99 18.56 9.51
CA ILE A 169 -12.51 19.08 8.22
C ILE A 169 -13.67 19.57 7.36
N ASN A 170 -13.38 20.37 6.34
CA ASN A 170 -14.31 20.60 5.24
C ASN A 170 -14.32 19.37 4.33
N PHE A 171 -15.23 18.43 4.63
CA PHE A 171 -15.34 17.15 3.93
C PHE A 171 -15.61 17.32 2.43
N ASP A 172 -16.56 18.18 2.05
CA ASP A 172 -16.95 18.36 0.66
C ASP A 172 -15.79 18.91 -0.18
N LYS A 173 -15.06 19.91 0.35
CA LYS A 173 -13.86 20.43 -0.33
C LYS A 173 -12.76 19.38 -0.47
N ALA A 174 -12.55 18.52 0.53
CA ALA A 174 -11.58 17.44 0.43
C ALA A 174 -11.91 16.49 -0.73
N VAL A 175 -13.18 16.14 -0.89
CA VAL A 175 -13.65 15.31 -2.02
C VAL A 175 -13.49 16.07 -3.34
N ASP A 176 -13.89 17.33 -3.40
CA ASP A 176 -13.79 18.15 -4.61
C ASP A 176 -12.34 18.34 -5.08
N PHE A 177 -11.38 18.52 -4.16
CA PHE A 177 -9.96 18.57 -4.50
C PHE A 177 -9.49 17.26 -5.14
N VAL A 178 -9.82 16.11 -4.55
CA VAL A 178 -9.45 14.80 -5.11
C VAL A 178 -10.03 14.64 -6.52
N VAL A 179 -11.30 15.01 -6.72
CA VAL A 179 -11.95 14.97 -8.05
C VAL A 179 -11.28 15.93 -9.04
N SER A 180 -10.81 17.09 -8.60
CA SER A 180 -10.11 18.06 -9.46
C SER A 180 -8.76 17.56 -10.00
N CYS A 181 -8.19 16.51 -9.40
CA CYS A 181 -6.94 15.88 -9.86
C CYS A 181 -7.16 14.88 -11.02
N LYS A 182 -8.40 14.64 -11.43
CA LYS A 182 -8.77 13.78 -12.56
C LYS A 182 -8.31 14.38 -13.89
N ASN A 183 -7.73 13.56 -14.74
CA ASN A 183 -7.30 13.90 -16.10
C ASN A 183 -8.29 13.41 -17.17
N PHE A 184 -8.06 13.85 -18.41
CA PHE A 184 -8.89 13.49 -19.57
C PHE A 184 -8.83 11.99 -19.92
N ASP A 185 -7.77 11.29 -19.51
CA ASP A 185 -7.56 9.87 -19.72
C ASP A 185 -8.22 8.98 -18.65
N GLY A 186 -9.02 9.59 -17.77
CA GLY A 186 -9.67 8.95 -16.63
C GLY A 186 -8.78 8.80 -15.39
N GLY A 187 -7.46 8.93 -15.55
CA GLY A 187 -6.46 8.83 -14.48
C GLY A 187 -6.43 10.05 -13.56
N PHE A 188 -5.53 10.02 -12.58
CA PHE A 188 -5.34 11.07 -11.58
C PHE A 188 -3.86 11.38 -11.40
N GLY A 189 -3.55 12.67 -11.23
CA GLY A 189 -2.22 13.16 -10.92
C GLY A 189 -2.00 13.50 -9.44
N ALA A 190 -0.79 13.92 -9.09
CA ALA A 190 -0.41 14.36 -7.75
C ALA A 190 -1.16 15.65 -7.32
N VAL A 191 -1.38 16.55 -8.27
CA VAL A 191 -2.17 17.78 -8.14
C VAL A 191 -2.90 18.02 -9.47
N PRO A 192 -3.90 18.94 -9.54
CA PRO A 192 -4.60 19.24 -10.78
C PRO A 192 -3.65 19.56 -11.94
N GLY A 193 -3.84 18.90 -13.08
CA GLY A 193 -3.01 19.05 -14.28
C GLY A 193 -1.69 18.27 -14.29
N SER A 194 -1.36 17.55 -13.21
CA SER A 194 -0.22 16.63 -13.22
C SER A 194 -0.51 15.36 -14.02
N GLU A 195 0.54 14.72 -14.55
CA GLU A 195 0.45 13.45 -15.27
C GLU A 195 -0.25 12.36 -14.44
N SER A 196 -1.12 11.58 -15.10
CA SER A 196 -1.76 10.40 -14.51
C SER A 196 -0.71 9.38 -14.07
N HIS A 197 -0.77 8.95 -12.81
CA HIS A 197 0.18 8.01 -12.23
C HIS A 197 -0.54 6.98 -11.36
N ALA A 198 -0.27 5.68 -11.53
CA ALA A 198 -0.99 4.63 -10.82
C ALA A 198 -0.97 4.77 -9.28
N GLY A 199 0.15 5.17 -8.69
CA GLY A 199 0.24 5.46 -7.25
C GLY A 199 -0.67 6.63 -6.81
N GLN A 200 -0.85 7.65 -7.65
CA GLN A 200 -1.73 8.78 -7.36
C GLN A 200 -3.20 8.41 -7.58
N ILE A 201 -3.46 7.59 -8.61
CA ILE A 201 -4.78 7.00 -8.84
C ILE A 201 -5.20 6.18 -7.61
N PHE A 202 -4.33 5.34 -7.04
CA PHE A 202 -4.64 4.65 -5.79
C PHE A 202 -5.06 5.63 -4.68
N CYS A 203 -4.28 6.69 -4.47
CA CYS A 203 -4.59 7.66 -3.43
C CYS A 203 -5.96 8.32 -3.67
N CYS A 204 -6.27 8.70 -4.91
CA CYS A 204 -7.56 9.28 -5.28
C CYS A 204 -8.73 8.28 -5.14
N ILE A 205 -8.59 7.05 -5.65
CA ILE A 205 -9.65 6.03 -5.60
C ILE A 205 -9.86 5.52 -4.17
N GLY A 206 -8.80 5.32 -3.39
CA GLY A 206 -8.89 5.01 -1.97
C GLY A 206 -9.61 6.12 -1.19
N ALA A 207 -9.25 7.39 -1.44
CA ALA A 207 -9.92 8.54 -0.82
C ALA A 207 -11.40 8.61 -1.19
N LEU A 208 -11.74 8.47 -2.47
CA LEU A 208 -13.14 8.49 -2.93
C LEU A 208 -13.95 7.29 -2.42
N SER A 209 -13.31 6.11 -2.31
CA SER A 209 -13.90 4.92 -1.69
C SER A 209 -14.24 5.17 -0.22
N ILE A 210 -13.31 5.71 0.58
CA ILE A 210 -13.53 6.10 1.98
C ILE A 210 -14.67 7.12 2.08
N CYS A 211 -14.72 8.08 1.16
CA CYS A 211 -15.70 9.15 1.15
C CYS A 211 -17.08 8.76 0.61
N GLN A 212 -17.25 7.54 0.08
CA GLN A 212 -18.47 7.09 -0.61
C GLN A 212 -18.80 7.95 -1.85
N ALA A 213 -17.78 8.27 -2.65
CA ALA A 213 -17.84 9.21 -3.77
C ALA A 213 -17.30 8.62 -5.09
N LEU A 214 -17.32 7.29 -5.26
CA LEU A 214 -16.88 6.64 -6.51
C LEU A 214 -17.79 6.95 -7.71
N ASP A 215 -19.01 7.46 -7.48
CA ASP A 215 -19.91 7.96 -8.53
C ASP A 215 -19.30 9.14 -9.33
N ARG A 216 -18.26 9.79 -8.79
CA ARG A 216 -17.51 10.87 -9.44
C ARG A 216 -16.42 10.38 -10.41
N VAL A 217 -16.20 9.06 -10.48
CA VAL A 217 -15.16 8.43 -11.30
C VAL A 217 -15.79 7.92 -12.60
N ASP A 218 -15.09 8.12 -13.72
CA ASP A 218 -15.41 7.41 -14.96
C ASP A 218 -14.75 6.03 -14.89
N ILE A 219 -15.50 5.06 -14.37
CA ILE A 219 -14.97 3.76 -13.94
C ILE A 219 -14.35 3.00 -15.10
N ASP A 220 -15.05 2.88 -16.22
CA ASP A 220 -14.58 2.05 -17.33
C ASP A 220 -13.40 2.73 -18.05
N LEU A 221 -13.40 4.06 -18.20
CA LEU A 221 -12.26 4.79 -18.77
C LEU A 221 -11.00 4.64 -17.88
N LEU A 222 -11.16 4.80 -16.57
CA LEU A 222 -10.05 4.64 -15.63
C LEU A 222 -9.55 3.19 -15.61
N CYS A 223 -10.45 2.20 -15.56
CA CYS A 223 -10.06 0.79 -15.54
C CYS A 223 -9.38 0.37 -16.84
N TRP A 224 -9.78 0.95 -17.98
CA TRP A 224 -9.06 0.78 -19.25
C TRP A 224 -7.64 1.34 -19.16
N TRP A 225 -7.47 2.55 -18.63
CA TRP A 225 -6.13 3.13 -18.41
C TRP A 225 -5.25 2.26 -17.50
N LEU A 226 -5.84 1.69 -16.45
CA LEU A 226 -5.17 0.84 -15.47
C LEU A 226 -4.76 -0.53 -16.04
N CYS A 227 -5.64 -1.20 -16.80
CA CYS A 227 -5.30 -2.51 -17.37
C CYS A 227 -4.23 -2.41 -18.47
N GLU A 228 -4.20 -1.31 -19.22
CA GLU A 228 -3.15 -0.97 -20.21
C GLU A 228 -1.78 -0.66 -19.57
N ARG A 229 -1.62 -0.87 -18.26
CA ARG A 229 -0.32 -0.85 -17.57
C ARG A 229 0.36 -2.21 -17.53
N GLN A 230 -0.36 -3.29 -17.86
CA GLN A 230 0.23 -4.63 -17.86
C GLN A 230 1.20 -4.78 -19.03
N CYS A 231 2.48 -4.98 -18.70
CA CYS A 231 3.55 -5.13 -19.67
C CYS A 231 3.65 -6.57 -20.17
N ASP A 232 4.42 -6.79 -21.24
CA ASP A 232 4.71 -8.13 -21.78
C ASP A 232 5.36 -9.07 -20.75
N SER A 233 6.06 -8.52 -19.75
CA SER A 233 6.63 -9.28 -18.63
C SER A 233 5.58 -9.85 -17.66
N GLY A 234 4.31 -9.46 -17.79
CA GLY A 234 3.22 -9.80 -16.87
C GLY A 234 3.03 -8.82 -15.71
N GLY A 235 4.11 -8.10 -15.35
CA GLY A 235 4.08 -7.04 -14.34
C GLY A 235 3.39 -5.77 -14.83
N LEU A 236 3.17 -4.84 -13.90
CA LEU A 236 2.46 -3.59 -14.14
C LEU A 236 3.40 -2.38 -14.00
N ASN A 237 3.21 -1.34 -14.81
CA ASN A 237 3.94 -0.08 -14.69
C ASN A 237 3.08 1.06 -14.14
N GLY A 238 3.72 2.12 -13.65
CA GLY A 238 3.00 3.26 -13.05
C GLY A 238 2.46 4.28 -14.04
N ARG A 239 3.04 4.29 -15.24
CA ARG A 239 2.79 5.25 -16.32
C ARG A 239 3.08 4.60 -17.67
N PRO A 240 2.45 5.07 -18.76
CA PRO A 240 2.78 4.63 -20.11
C PRO A 240 4.28 4.68 -20.41
N GLU A 241 4.77 3.74 -21.21
CA GLU A 241 6.17 3.67 -21.66
C GLU A 241 7.22 3.55 -20.53
N LYS A 242 6.81 3.07 -19.34
CA LYS A 242 7.71 2.73 -18.24
C LYS A 242 7.82 1.22 -18.05
N GLN A 243 8.88 0.80 -17.38
CA GLN A 243 9.07 -0.61 -17.02
C GLN A 243 8.15 -1.03 -15.90
N ALA A 244 7.79 -2.32 -15.90
CA ALA A 244 7.06 -2.95 -14.80
C ALA A 244 7.83 -2.83 -13.47
N ASP A 245 7.07 -2.80 -12.38
CA ASP A 245 7.56 -2.74 -11.00
C ASP A 245 6.52 -3.39 -10.08
N VAL A 246 6.96 -4.27 -9.17
CA VAL A 246 6.09 -5.05 -8.28
C VAL A 246 5.15 -4.18 -7.45
N CYS A 247 5.54 -2.96 -7.04
CA CYS A 247 4.66 -2.15 -6.19
C CYS A 247 3.35 -1.74 -6.90
N TYR A 248 3.34 -1.65 -8.23
CA TYR A 248 2.12 -1.40 -9.00
C TYR A 248 1.15 -2.58 -8.99
N SER A 249 1.60 -3.77 -8.60
CA SER A 249 0.70 -4.88 -8.27
C SER A 249 -0.28 -4.46 -7.19
N TRP A 250 0.14 -3.66 -6.19
CA TRP A 250 -0.80 -3.08 -5.25
C TRP A 250 -1.52 -1.86 -5.82
N TRP A 251 -0.78 -0.84 -6.29
CA TRP A 251 -1.38 0.45 -6.67
C TRP A 251 -2.47 0.33 -7.74
N ILE A 252 -2.36 -0.65 -8.64
CA ILE A 252 -3.35 -0.87 -9.71
C ILE A 252 -4.40 -1.89 -9.28
N LEU A 253 -4.02 -3.03 -8.69
CA LEU A 253 -5.01 -4.04 -8.30
C LEU A 253 -5.95 -3.55 -7.21
N SER A 254 -5.49 -2.73 -6.27
CA SER A 254 -6.38 -2.15 -5.27
C SER A 254 -7.47 -1.31 -5.93
N CYS A 255 -7.13 -0.48 -6.92
CA CYS A 255 -8.09 0.28 -7.70
C CYS A 255 -9.03 -0.64 -8.49
N LEU A 256 -8.49 -1.61 -9.23
CA LEU A 256 -9.31 -2.58 -9.98
C LEU A 256 -10.19 -3.43 -9.06
N SER A 257 -9.75 -3.71 -7.84
CA SER A 257 -10.52 -4.42 -6.81
C SER A 257 -11.67 -3.56 -6.31
N ILE A 258 -11.41 -2.30 -5.96
CA ILE A 258 -12.42 -1.33 -5.50
C ILE A 258 -13.48 -1.11 -6.58
N LEU A 259 -13.07 -1.10 -7.85
CA LEU A 259 -13.93 -0.80 -9.00
C LEU A 259 -14.55 -2.05 -9.67
N GLY A 260 -14.28 -3.25 -9.15
CA GLY A 260 -14.86 -4.49 -9.67
C GLY A 260 -14.38 -4.87 -11.08
N ARG A 261 -13.08 -4.67 -11.37
CA ARG A 261 -12.44 -4.85 -12.68
C ARG A 261 -11.11 -5.63 -12.66
N ILE A 262 -10.80 -6.38 -11.60
CA ILE A 262 -9.57 -7.21 -11.54
C ILE A 262 -9.43 -8.11 -12.78
N SER A 263 -10.54 -8.66 -13.29
CA SER A 263 -10.54 -9.56 -14.43
C SER A 263 -10.12 -8.93 -15.76
N TRP A 264 -9.84 -7.62 -15.81
CA TRP A 264 -9.37 -6.92 -17.01
C TRP A 264 -7.87 -7.07 -17.24
N ILE A 265 -7.13 -7.62 -16.27
CA ILE A 265 -5.72 -7.98 -16.45
C ILE A 265 -5.53 -9.50 -16.47
N ASP A 266 -4.43 -9.95 -17.06
CA ASP A 266 -4.00 -11.35 -16.97
C ASP A 266 -3.44 -11.63 -15.58
N SER A 267 -4.29 -12.16 -14.70
CA SER A 267 -3.95 -12.44 -13.30
C SER A 267 -2.82 -13.47 -13.16
N ASN A 268 -2.76 -14.47 -14.04
CA ASN A 268 -1.74 -15.52 -13.96
C ASN A 268 -0.36 -14.96 -14.29
N LYS A 269 -0.26 -14.13 -15.35
CA LYS A 269 1.01 -13.47 -15.68
C LYS A 269 1.50 -12.54 -14.58
N LEU A 270 0.60 -11.84 -13.89
CA LEU A 270 0.98 -10.97 -12.79
C LEU A 270 1.44 -11.78 -11.56
N ILE A 271 0.75 -12.88 -11.22
CA ILE A 271 1.20 -13.83 -10.19
C ILE A 271 2.62 -14.31 -10.53
N ASP A 272 2.84 -14.81 -11.75
CA ASP A 272 4.14 -15.31 -12.19
C ASP A 272 5.23 -14.23 -12.09
N TYR A 273 4.91 -12.99 -12.48
CA TYR A 273 5.83 -11.85 -12.37
C TYR A 273 6.22 -11.56 -10.91
N ILE A 274 5.25 -11.48 -9.99
CA ILE A 274 5.52 -11.25 -8.56
C ILE A 274 6.38 -12.39 -7.99
N LEU A 275 6.04 -13.64 -8.32
CA LEU A 275 6.77 -14.81 -7.82
C LEU A 275 8.21 -14.87 -8.34
N GLN A 276 8.48 -14.36 -9.55
CA GLN A 276 9.84 -14.22 -10.09
C GLN A 276 10.68 -13.13 -9.42
N CYS A 277 10.05 -12.20 -8.69
CA CYS A 277 10.74 -11.13 -7.95
C CYS A 277 11.10 -11.51 -6.51
N GLN A 278 10.75 -12.72 -6.07
CA GLN A 278 11.09 -13.23 -4.75
C GLN A 278 12.58 -13.58 -4.68
N ASP A 279 13.21 -13.25 -3.56
CA ASP A 279 14.49 -13.85 -3.19
C ASP A 279 14.23 -15.19 -2.50
N LYS A 280 14.71 -16.28 -3.10
CA LYS A 280 14.52 -17.65 -2.60
C LYS A 280 15.50 -18.03 -1.48
N ASP A 281 16.61 -17.31 -1.37
CA ASP A 281 17.73 -17.65 -0.50
C ASP A 281 17.69 -16.77 0.77
N ASP A 282 17.52 -15.46 0.61
CA ASP A 282 17.49 -14.47 1.70
C ASP A 282 16.09 -13.92 2.02
N GLY A 283 15.10 -14.17 1.16
CA GLY A 283 13.71 -13.75 1.37
C GLY A 283 13.45 -12.29 0.99
N GLY A 284 12.18 -11.89 1.11
CA GLY A 284 11.67 -10.64 0.54
C GLY A 284 11.34 -10.72 -0.95
N ILE A 285 10.71 -9.65 -1.44
CA ILE A 285 10.34 -9.44 -2.85
C ILE A 285 10.94 -8.10 -3.28
N SER A 286 11.53 -8.04 -4.46
CA SER A 286 12.10 -6.83 -5.05
C SER A 286 11.15 -6.18 -6.07
N ASP A 287 11.54 -5.02 -6.59
CA ASP A 287 10.80 -4.32 -7.66
C ASP A 287 10.74 -5.14 -8.96
N ARG A 288 11.78 -5.93 -9.27
CA ARG A 288 11.95 -6.67 -10.53
C ARG A 288 12.75 -7.96 -10.35
N PRO A 289 12.59 -8.97 -11.23
CA PRO A 289 13.36 -10.20 -11.15
C PRO A 289 14.86 -9.93 -11.16
N GLY A 290 15.58 -10.49 -10.18
CA GLY A 290 17.04 -10.35 -10.04
C GLY A 290 17.51 -9.09 -9.29
N ASN A 291 16.61 -8.19 -8.88
CA ASN A 291 16.95 -7.06 -8.02
C ASN A 291 16.94 -7.46 -6.53
N MET A 292 17.57 -6.62 -5.71
CA MET A 292 17.62 -6.80 -4.25
C MET A 292 16.24 -6.54 -3.63
N ALA A 293 15.81 -7.45 -2.75
CA ALA A 293 14.54 -7.31 -2.05
C ALA A 293 14.55 -6.16 -1.05
N ASP A 294 13.37 -5.57 -0.84
CA ASP A 294 13.13 -4.59 0.23
C ASP A 294 11.76 -4.81 0.86
N ILE A 295 11.54 -4.27 2.06
CA ILE A 295 10.30 -4.50 2.80
C ILE A 295 9.07 -3.85 2.16
N PHE A 296 9.26 -2.80 1.35
CA PHE A 296 8.18 -2.09 0.64
C PHE A 296 7.60 -2.97 -0.47
N HIS A 297 8.46 -3.49 -1.35
CA HIS A 297 8.06 -4.40 -2.43
C HIS A 297 7.61 -5.77 -1.89
N THR A 298 8.21 -6.24 -0.79
CA THR A 298 7.73 -7.44 -0.07
C THR A 298 6.26 -7.29 0.33
N PHE A 299 5.91 -6.20 1.00
CA PHE A 299 4.54 -5.93 1.41
C PHE A 299 3.59 -5.83 0.21
N PHE A 300 3.93 -5.01 -0.79
CA PHE A 300 3.04 -4.81 -1.93
C PHE A 300 2.94 -6.02 -2.87
N GLY A 301 3.98 -6.85 -2.96
CA GLY A 301 3.92 -8.15 -3.63
C GLY A 301 2.96 -9.11 -2.93
N ILE A 302 3.04 -9.21 -1.59
CA ILE A 302 2.11 -10.05 -0.80
C ILE A 302 0.66 -9.53 -0.94
N CYS A 303 0.44 -8.22 -0.86
CA CYS A 303 -0.88 -7.63 -1.08
C CYS A 303 -1.41 -7.90 -2.50
N GLY A 304 -0.56 -7.79 -3.53
CA GLY A 304 -0.91 -8.13 -4.90
C GLY A 304 -1.34 -9.59 -5.05
N LEU A 305 -0.57 -10.53 -4.51
CA LEU A 305 -0.92 -11.95 -4.49
C LEU A 305 -2.23 -12.22 -3.73
N SER A 306 -2.46 -11.51 -2.62
CA SER A 306 -3.72 -11.58 -1.87
C SER A 306 -4.91 -11.13 -2.70
N LEU A 307 -4.83 -9.98 -3.38
CA LEU A 307 -5.92 -9.45 -4.23
C LEU A 307 -6.18 -10.33 -5.48
N LEU A 308 -5.17 -11.02 -5.99
CA LEU A 308 -5.32 -11.99 -7.10
C LEU A 308 -5.89 -13.34 -6.64
N GLY A 309 -6.15 -13.50 -5.35
CA GLY A 309 -6.71 -14.73 -4.79
C GLY A 309 -5.72 -15.90 -4.72
N TYR A 310 -4.42 -15.64 -4.84
CA TYR A 310 -3.38 -16.69 -4.80
C TYR A 310 -3.43 -17.50 -3.50
N PHE A 311 -3.82 -16.85 -2.40
CA PHE A 311 -3.91 -17.46 -1.07
C PHE A 311 -5.29 -18.01 -0.70
N ASN A 312 -6.34 -17.85 -1.53
CA ASN A 312 -7.74 -18.13 -1.14
C ASN A 312 -8.01 -19.57 -0.67
N ASN A 313 -7.21 -20.54 -1.13
CA ASN A 313 -7.34 -21.94 -0.74
C ASN A 313 -6.53 -22.31 0.51
N LYS A 314 -5.89 -21.34 1.18
CA LYS A 314 -5.00 -21.53 2.31
C LYS A 314 -5.50 -20.71 3.51
N PRO A 315 -6.19 -21.34 4.48
CA PRO A 315 -6.99 -20.62 5.48
C PRO A 315 -6.18 -19.82 6.51
N HIS A 316 -4.87 -20.01 6.61
CA HIS A 316 -4.03 -19.26 7.53
C HIS A 316 -3.68 -17.85 7.03
N TYR A 317 -3.74 -17.61 5.71
CA TYR A 317 -3.52 -16.28 5.18
C TYR A 317 -4.73 -15.38 5.42
N ARG A 318 -4.46 -14.12 5.73
CA ARG A 318 -5.50 -13.10 5.87
C ARG A 318 -5.67 -12.33 4.56
N GLU A 319 -6.88 -11.88 4.31
CA GLU A 319 -7.19 -11.06 3.15
C GLU A 319 -6.87 -9.59 3.43
N ILE A 320 -6.33 -8.89 2.45
CA ILE A 320 -6.10 -7.44 2.50
C ILE A 320 -7.35 -6.68 2.04
N ASP A 321 -7.66 -5.58 2.71
CA ASP A 321 -8.67 -4.60 2.28
C ASP A 321 -8.04 -3.64 1.26
N PRO A 322 -8.59 -3.53 0.03
CA PRO A 322 -7.98 -2.75 -1.04
C PRO A 322 -8.03 -1.24 -0.79
N THR A 323 -8.90 -0.75 0.09
CA THR A 323 -9.06 0.68 0.36
C THR A 323 -8.16 1.14 1.51
N TYR A 324 -8.09 0.38 2.60
CA TYR A 324 -7.34 0.78 3.80
C TYR A 324 -5.93 0.21 3.89
N ALA A 325 -5.57 -0.73 3.02
CA ALA A 325 -4.32 -1.48 3.10
C ALA A 325 -4.12 -2.17 4.47
N LEU A 326 -5.21 -2.58 5.12
CA LEU A 326 -5.22 -3.31 6.38
C LEU A 326 -5.87 -4.69 6.17
N PRO A 327 -5.57 -5.70 7.00
CA PRO A 327 -6.29 -6.96 6.94
C PRO A 327 -7.81 -6.73 7.07
N LYS A 328 -8.62 -7.39 6.23
CA LYS A 328 -10.07 -7.16 6.17
C LYS A 328 -10.76 -7.36 7.51
N ASP A 329 -10.32 -8.33 8.30
CA ASP A 329 -10.85 -8.60 9.64
C ASP A 329 -10.58 -7.45 10.62
N ILE A 330 -9.46 -6.72 10.47
CA ILE A 330 -9.18 -5.51 11.24
C ILE A 330 -10.10 -4.37 10.81
N VAL A 331 -10.26 -4.15 9.50
CA VAL A 331 -11.18 -3.14 8.95
C VAL A 331 -12.60 -3.36 9.46
N GLN A 332 -13.06 -4.62 9.47
CA GLN A 332 -14.36 -5.02 10.02
C GLN A 332 -14.45 -4.79 11.54
N SER A 333 -13.42 -5.16 12.30
CA SER A 333 -13.39 -4.96 13.76
C SER A 333 -13.48 -3.49 14.17
N LEU A 334 -12.88 -2.61 13.35
CA LEU A 334 -12.91 -1.17 13.50
C LEU A 334 -14.17 -0.51 12.92
N GLN A 335 -15.04 -1.29 12.26
CA GLN A 335 -16.27 -0.82 11.61
C GLN A 335 -16.01 0.28 10.57
N LEU A 336 -14.88 0.20 9.87
CA LEU A 336 -14.53 1.19 8.84
C LEU A 336 -15.40 0.97 7.61
N SER A 337 -16.14 2.01 7.23
CA SER A 337 -16.94 2.01 6.00
C SER A 337 -16.08 2.46 4.82
N HIS A 338 -16.32 1.85 3.65
CA HIS A 338 -15.81 2.30 2.36
C HIS A 338 -16.69 1.76 1.23
N GLN A 339 -16.55 2.34 0.03
CA GLN A 339 -17.28 1.94 -1.17
C GLN A 339 -16.46 0.96 -2.03
N THR A 340 -17.10 -0.09 -2.51
CA THR A 340 -16.59 -0.95 -3.59
C THR A 340 -17.72 -1.22 -4.59
N ILE A 341 -17.40 -1.54 -5.83
CA ILE A 341 -18.35 -1.73 -6.95
C ILE A 341 -18.46 -3.19 -7.36
#